data_AF-A0A925VEN0-F1
#
_entry.id   AF-A0A925VEN0-F1
#
_cell.length_a   1.000
_cell.length_b   1.000
_cell.length_c   1.000
_cell.angle_alpha   90.00
_cell.angle_beta   90.00
_cell.angle_gamma   90.00
#
_symmetry.space_group_name_H-M   'P 1'
#
loop_
_entity.id
_entity.type
_entity.pdbx_description
1 polymer ?
#
loop_
_entity_poly.entity_id
_entity_poly.type
_entity_poly.pdbx_seq_one_letter_code
_entity_poly.pdbx_strand_id
1 'polypeptide(L)'
;HVELGPPTLVGRAALRFVDDVSHDDARCKDIDEVAKAASELQGALQGVPRTRVVQAAGKLEGCRRKLVWARAYLIRSKRVEDRKRFADELPARLKPQGLTVLVSLRGAASERIRIGGGGLDEARAKALLDGGLRDELADTGFAEFTLASPKSSHKETLEVPSDNELAEREFAPKGLDRKIAV
;
A
#
# COMPACT_ATOMS: atom_id res chain seq x y z
N HIS A 1 8.17 -18.40 10.54
CA HIS A 1 8.89 -17.78 11.68
C HIS A 1 9.87 -16.78 11.11
N VAL A 2 9.88 -15.54 11.61
CA VAL A 2 10.89 -14.54 11.26
C VAL A 2 11.95 -14.62 12.35
N GLU A 3 13.22 -14.80 11.97
CA GLU A 3 14.35 -14.67 12.89
C GLU A 3 14.59 -13.18 13.14
N LEU A 4 13.97 -12.66 14.19
CA LEU A 4 14.37 -11.39 14.77
C LEU A 4 15.67 -11.64 15.56
N GLY A 5 16.59 -10.68 15.55
CA GLY A 5 17.93 -10.82 16.15
C GLY A 5 17.88 -11.25 17.63
N PRO A 6 18.99 -11.78 18.18
CA PRO A 6 19.00 -12.35 19.51
C PRO A 6 18.59 -11.29 20.55
N PRO A 7 17.71 -11.65 21.49
CA PRO A 7 17.27 -10.71 22.50
C PRO A 7 18.40 -10.32 23.45
N THR A 8 18.43 -9.04 23.82
CA THR A 8 19.48 -8.48 24.68
C THR A 8 19.02 -8.26 26.13
N LEU A 9 17.72 -8.38 26.41
CA LEU A 9 17.12 -8.07 27.71
C LEU A 9 16.70 -9.33 28.45
N VAL A 10 17.12 -9.45 29.72
CA VAL A 10 16.74 -10.55 30.63
C VAL A 10 16.32 -10.04 32.01
N GLY A 11 15.55 -10.86 32.75
CA GLY A 11 15.20 -10.58 34.15
C GLY A 11 14.43 -9.28 34.37
N ARG A 12 14.84 -8.47 35.37
CA ARG A 12 14.17 -7.19 35.72
C ARG A 12 14.18 -6.18 34.57
N ALA A 13 15.19 -6.20 33.70
CA ALA A 13 15.26 -5.33 32.54
C ALA A 13 14.18 -5.68 31.50
N ALA A 14 13.97 -6.99 31.26
CA ALA A 14 12.89 -7.46 30.39
C ALA A 14 11.50 -7.12 30.96
N LEU A 15 11.31 -7.24 32.29
CA LEU A 15 10.05 -6.88 32.93
C LEU A 15 9.72 -5.39 32.78
N ARG A 16 10.70 -4.50 33.06
CA ARG A 16 10.53 -3.05 32.87
C ARG A 16 10.22 -2.72 31.42
N PHE A 17 10.94 -3.30 30.48
CA PHE A 17 10.69 -3.11 29.06
C PHE A 17 9.26 -3.50 28.65
N VAL A 18 8.77 -4.67 29.09
CA VAL A 18 7.40 -5.13 28.78
C VAL A 18 6.36 -4.20 29.39
N ASP A 19 6.59 -3.73 30.62
CA ASP A 19 5.70 -2.78 31.28
C ASP A 19 5.72 -1.43 30.54
N ASP A 20 6.88 -0.92 30.12
CA ASP A 20 7.01 0.33 29.35
C ASP A 20 6.29 0.22 28.00
N VAL A 21 6.51 -0.86 27.25
CA VAL A 21 5.83 -1.10 25.95
C VAL A 21 4.32 -1.17 26.11
N SER A 22 3.82 -1.72 27.23
CA SER A 22 2.39 -1.86 27.46
C SER A 22 1.67 -0.50 27.69
N HIS A 23 2.40 0.53 28.10
CA HIS A 23 1.84 1.82 28.49
C HIS A 23 2.29 3.00 27.60
N ASP A 24 3.40 2.87 26.87
CA ASP A 24 4.00 3.95 26.10
C ASP A 24 3.49 4.00 24.64
N ASP A 25 2.80 5.08 24.30
CA ASP A 25 2.35 5.36 22.92
C ASP A 25 3.41 6.08 22.07
N ALA A 26 4.51 6.57 22.65
CA ALA A 26 5.55 7.29 21.91
C ALA A 26 6.19 6.41 20.82
N ARG A 27 6.32 5.12 21.11
CA ARG A 27 6.84 4.08 20.20
C ARG A 27 5.97 3.85 18.96
N CYS A 28 4.73 4.34 18.94
CA CYS A 28 3.85 4.20 17.78
C CYS A 28 4.15 5.18 16.63
N LYS A 29 5.19 6.02 16.73
CA LYS A 29 5.50 7.05 15.73
C LYS A 29 6.53 6.61 14.70
N ASP A 30 7.34 5.60 15.02
CA ASP A 30 8.49 5.19 14.22
C ASP A 30 8.46 3.67 13.98
N ILE A 31 8.63 3.27 12.73
CA ILE A 31 8.65 1.87 12.31
C ILE A 31 9.86 1.11 12.88
N ASP A 32 11.02 1.77 12.97
CA ASP A 32 12.25 1.17 13.49
C ASP A 32 12.15 0.92 14.99
N GLU A 33 11.49 1.82 15.72
CA GLU A 33 11.21 1.62 17.15
C GLU A 33 10.25 0.46 17.39
N VAL A 34 9.19 0.33 16.58
CA VAL A 34 8.26 -0.81 16.65
C VAL A 34 8.96 -2.12 16.30
N ALA A 35 9.79 -2.14 15.26
CA ALA A 35 10.53 -3.33 14.84
C ALA A 35 11.52 -3.79 15.90
N LYS A 36 12.28 -2.84 16.47
CA LYS A 36 13.20 -3.12 17.58
C LYS A 36 12.46 -3.66 18.80
N ALA A 37 11.34 -3.03 19.19
CA ALA A 37 10.56 -3.48 20.33
C ALA A 37 9.97 -4.89 20.10
N ALA A 38 9.51 -5.20 18.88
CA ALA A 38 9.03 -6.53 18.54
C ALA A 38 10.13 -7.60 18.65
N SER A 39 11.36 -7.28 18.23
CA SER A 39 12.53 -8.16 18.37
C SER A 39 12.88 -8.41 19.84
N GLU A 40 12.91 -7.36 20.66
CA GLU A 40 13.22 -7.48 22.10
C GLU A 40 12.14 -8.26 22.86
N LEU A 41 10.88 -8.14 22.44
CA LEU A 41 9.76 -8.81 23.08
C LEU A 41 9.80 -10.34 22.94
N GLN A 42 10.33 -10.87 21.83
CA GLN A 42 10.48 -12.32 21.64
C GLN A 42 11.40 -12.95 22.72
N GLY A 43 12.42 -12.22 23.18
CA GLY A 43 13.30 -12.68 24.25
C GLY A 43 12.74 -12.60 25.65
N ALA A 44 11.80 -11.68 25.89
CA ALA A 44 11.23 -11.46 27.21
C ALA A 44 10.46 -12.68 27.74
N LEU A 45 10.06 -13.62 26.85
CA LEU A 45 9.38 -14.87 27.22
C LEU A 45 10.17 -15.74 28.22
N GLN A 46 11.50 -15.61 28.29
CA GLN A 46 12.33 -16.40 29.20
C GLN A 46 12.29 -15.90 30.65
N GLY A 47 11.80 -14.68 30.91
CA GLY A 47 11.87 -14.06 32.24
C GLY A 47 10.64 -13.23 32.65
N VAL A 48 9.63 -13.12 31.78
CA VAL A 48 8.43 -12.32 32.01
C VAL A 48 7.18 -13.21 31.82
N PRO A 49 6.14 -13.07 32.67
CA PRO A 49 4.90 -13.82 32.50
C PRO A 49 4.31 -13.64 31.09
N ARG A 50 3.95 -14.77 30.45
CA ARG A 50 3.40 -14.79 29.08
C ARG A 50 2.25 -13.80 28.88
N THR A 51 1.38 -13.64 29.87
CA THR A 51 0.24 -12.71 29.81
C THR A 51 0.67 -11.26 29.56
N ARG A 52 1.73 -10.79 30.22
CA ARG A 52 2.28 -9.44 30.02
C ARG A 52 2.95 -9.30 28.66
N VAL A 53 3.69 -10.33 28.23
CA VAL A 53 4.34 -10.34 26.92
C VAL A 53 3.29 -10.29 25.79
N VAL A 54 2.18 -11.03 25.92
CA VAL A 54 1.05 -10.98 24.98
C VAL A 54 0.38 -9.61 24.98
N GLN A 55 0.20 -8.97 26.13
CA GLN A 55 -0.35 -7.62 26.22
C GLN A 55 0.52 -6.59 25.49
N ALA A 56 1.84 -6.63 25.73
CA ALA A 56 2.80 -5.78 25.03
C ALA A 56 2.80 -6.03 23.51
N ALA A 57 2.72 -7.29 23.08
CA ALA A 57 2.61 -7.63 21.65
C ALA A 57 1.33 -7.06 21.02
N GLY A 58 0.20 -7.13 21.73
CA GLY A 58 -1.05 -6.51 21.30
C GLY A 58 -0.95 -5.00 21.13
N LYS A 59 -0.22 -4.33 22.04
CA LYS A 59 0.04 -2.89 21.95
C LYS A 59 0.93 -2.54 20.75
N LEU A 60 2.02 -3.28 20.53
CA LEU A 60 2.90 -3.11 19.37
C LEU A 60 2.16 -3.37 18.05
N GLU A 61 1.29 -4.38 17.99
CA GLU A 61 0.43 -4.62 16.82
C GLU A 61 -0.53 -3.44 16.58
N GLY A 62 -1.05 -2.82 17.65
CA GLY A 62 -1.81 -1.59 17.57
C GLY A 62 -1.01 -0.43 16.97
N CYS A 63 0.24 -0.24 17.42
CA CYS A 63 1.16 0.75 16.82
C CYS A 63 1.42 0.46 15.34
N ARG A 64 1.75 -0.79 14.98
CA ARG A 64 2.01 -1.22 13.60
C ARG A 64 0.84 -0.87 12.69
N ARG A 65 -0.39 -1.19 13.09
CA ARG A 65 -1.60 -0.88 12.31
C ARG A 65 -1.80 0.62 12.12
N LYS A 66 -1.54 1.45 13.15
CA LYS A 66 -1.62 2.91 13.03
C LYS A 66 -0.60 3.45 12.03
N LEU A 67 0.64 2.93 12.06
CA LEU A 67 1.69 3.32 11.13
C LEU A 67 1.38 2.89 9.69
N VAL A 68 0.91 1.66 9.50
CA VAL A 68 0.45 1.17 8.18
C VAL A 68 -0.68 2.05 7.65
N TRP A 69 -1.68 2.35 8.49
CA TRP A 69 -2.79 3.22 8.08
C TRP A 69 -2.32 4.64 7.72
N ALA A 70 -1.46 5.24 8.53
CA ALA A 70 -0.91 6.56 8.24
C ALA A 70 -0.12 6.57 6.93
N ARG A 71 0.65 5.50 6.66
CA ARG A 71 1.39 5.38 5.41
C ARG A 71 0.48 5.14 4.20
N ALA A 72 -0.52 4.27 4.33
CA ALA A 72 -1.54 4.03 3.31
C ALA A 72 -2.29 5.32 2.96
N TYR A 73 -2.58 6.17 3.96
CA TYR A 73 -3.19 7.48 3.74
C TYR A 73 -2.30 8.42 2.90
N LEU A 74 -0.99 8.44 3.14
CA LEU A 74 -0.04 9.22 2.33
C LEU A 74 0.06 8.69 0.90
N ILE A 75 0.15 7.36 0.74
CA ILE A 75 0.15 6.69 -0.57
C ILE A 75 -1.12 7.06 -1.35
N ARG A 76 -2.28 6.96 -0.70
CA ARG A 76 -3.57 7.32 -1.29
C ARG A 76 -3.61 8.77 -1.73
N SER A 77 -3.17 9.69 -0.88
CA SER A 77 -3.15 11.12 -1.19
C SER A 77 -2.30 11.41 -2.43
N LYS A 78 -1.11 10.81 -2.50
CA LYS A 78 -0.23 10.93 -3.67
C LYS A 78 -0.87 10.33 -4.93
N ARG A 79 -1.44 9.13 -4.85
CA ARG A 79 -2.12 8.49 -5.98
C ARG A 79 -3.27 9.33 -6.51
N VAL A 80 -4.08 9.94 -5.63
CA VAL A 80 -5.17 10.84 -6.05
C VAL A 80 -4.62 12.03 -6.84
N GLU A 81 -3.51 12.63 -6.41
CA GLU A 81 -2.86 13.72 -7.13
C GLU A 81 -2.30 13.26 -8.48
N ASP A 82 -1.59 12.13 -8.51
CA ASP A 82 -1.02 11.55 -9.72
C ASP A 82 -2.11 11.19 -10.75
N ARG A 83 -3.24 10.63 -10.30
CA ARG A 83 -4.39 10.33 -11.16
C ARG A 83 -5.03 11.58 -11.72
N LYS A 84 -5.19 12.63 -10.91
CA LYS A 84 -5.75 13.91 -11.37
C LYS A 84 -4.87 14.49 -12.48
N ARG A 85 -3.56 14.55 -12.25
CA ARG A 85 -2.58 15.00 -13.25
C ARG A 85 -2.65 14.14 -14.52
N PHE A 86 -2.64 12.82 -14.38
CA PHE A 86 -2.75 11.91 -15.53
C PHE A 86 -4.07 12.07 -16.29
N ALA A 87 -5.19 12.29 -15.59
CA ALA A 87 -6.49 12.54 -16.19
C ALA A 87 -6.56 13.85 -16.97
N ASP A 88 -5.77 14.85 -16.59
CA ASP A 88 -5.64 16.12 -17.32
C ASP A 88 -4.69 15.99 -18.53
N GLU A 89 -3.60 15.22 -18.40
CA GLU A 89 -2.57 15.05 -19.43
C GLU A 89 -2.95 14.05 -20.54
N LEU A 90 -3.58 12.92 -20.19
CA LEU A 90 -3.92 11.86 -21.13
C LEU A 90 -4.82 12.33 -22.29
N PRO A 91 -5.89 13.11 -22.06
CA PRO A 91 -6.68 13.68 -23.16
C PRO A 91 -5.85 14.59 -24.06
N ALA A 92 -4.96 15.42 -23.50
CA ALA A 92 -4.10 16.31 -24.27
C ALA A 92 -3.11 15.53 -25.15
N ARG A 93 -2.57 14.41 -24.64
CA ARG A 93 -1.67 13.51 -25.36
C ARG A 93 -2.36 12.75 -26.51
N LEU A 94 -3.63 12.38 -26.33
CA LEU A 94 -4.36 11.53 -27.28
C LEU A 94 -5.24 12.31 -28.28
N LYS A 95 -5.64 13.54 -27.95
CA LYS A 95 -6.45 14.39 -28.83
C LYS A 95 -5.83 14.64 -30.21
N PRO A 96 -4.51 14.92 -30.36
CA PRO A 96 -3.87 15.06 -31.67
C PRO A 96 -3.96 13.81 -32.55
N GLN A 97 -4.22 12.66 -31.93
CA GLN A 97 -4.35 11.37 -32.60
C GLN A 97 -5.81 11.06 -32.99
N GLY A 98 -6.75 12.00 -32.82
CA GLY A 98 -8.17 11.82 -33.10
C GLY A 98 -8.91 10.98 -32.05
N LEU A 99 -8.33 10.85 -30.86
CA LEU A 99 -8.88 10.09 -29.74
C LEU A 99 -9.45 11.03 -28.67
N THR A 100 -10.57 10.62 -28.10
CA THR A 100 -11.24 11.25 -26.97
C THR A 100 -11.10 10.36 -25.74
N VAL A 101 -10.73 10.98 -24.64
CA VAL A 101 -10.58 10.32 -23.34
C VAL A 101 -11.67 10.84 -22.42
N LEU A 102 -12.43 9.93 -21.83
CA LEU A 102 -13.41 10.21 -20.79
C LEU A 102 -12.93 9.54 -19.50
N VAL A 103 -12.59 10.36 -18.51
CA VAL A 103 -12.16 9.90 -17.20
C VAL A 103 -13.31 10.06 -16.21
N SER A 104 -13.68 8.97 -15.54
CA SER A 104 -14.68 8.98 -14.47
C SER A 104 -13.99 8.75 -13.12
N LEU A 105 -13.84 9.83 -12.36
CA LEU A 105 -13.29 9.79 -11.01
C LEU A 105 -14.43 9.59 -10.01
N ARG A 106 -14.59 8.38 -9.45
CA ARG A 106 -15.49 8.14 -8.30
C ARG A 106 -14.68 7.93 -7.03
N GLY A 107 -14.45 9.01 -6.30
CA GLY A 107 -13.93 8.97 -4.93
C GLY A 107 -12.67 8.12 -4.75
N ALA A 108 -12.62 7.37 -3.64
CA ALA A 108 -11.39 6.76 -3.11
C ALA A 108 -10.69 5.70 -3.99
N ALA A 109 -11.43 4.86 -4.72
CA ALA A 109 -10.89 3.57 -5.16
C ALA A 109 -11.55 2.96 -6.42
N SER A 110 -12.39 3.69 -7.16
CA SER A 110 -13.09 3.12 -8.32
C SER A 110 -13.09 4.10 -9.48
N GLU A 111 -11.97 4.15 -10.18
CA GLU A 111 -11.77 5.06 -11.29
C GLU A 111 -11.73 4.29 -12.60
N ARG A 112 -12.43 4.84 -13.60
CA ARG A 112 -12.58 4.22 -14.92
C ARG A 112 -12.11 5.19 -15.98
N ILE A 113 -11.28 4.71 -16.89
CA ILE A 113 -10.89 5.46 -18.08
C ILE A 113 -11.57 4.83 -19.30
N ARG A 114 -12.19 5.65 -20.12
CA ARG A 114 -12.69 5.26 -21.44
C ARG A 114 -11.95 6.06 -22.50
N ILE A 115 -11.33 5.37 -23.44
CA ILE A 115 -10.67 5.96 -24.61
C ILE A 115 -11.44 5.51 -25.84
N GLY A 116 -11.82 6.44 -26.69
CA GLY A 116 -12.54 6.13 -27.92
C GLY A 116 -12.43 7.26 -28.94
N GLY A 117 -13.13 7.15 -30.05
CA GLY A 117 -13.13 8.17 -31.10
C GLY A 117 -12.97 7.57 -32.49
N GLY A 118 -13.16 8.40 -33.52
CA GLY A 118 -13.10 7.96 -34.92
C GLY A 118 -11.73 7.42 -35.35
N GLY A 119 -10.66 7.76 -34.62
CA GLY A 119 -9.30 7.28 -34.87
C GLY A 119 -8.91 5.99 -34.13
N LEU A 120 -9.82 5.34 -33.40
CA LEU A 120 -9.51 4.11 -32.67
C LEU A 120 -9.94 2.87 -33.48
N ASP A 121 -8.97 2.12 -33.97
CA ASP A 121 -9.14 0.78 -34.55
C ASP A 121 -8.38 -0.28 -33.73
N GLU A 122 -8.47 -1.56 -34.13
CA GLU A 122 -7.84 -2.67 -33.42
C GLU A 122 -6.31 -2.58 -33.39
N ALA A 123 -5.69 -2.16 -34.50
CA ALA A 123 -4.24 -2.00 -34.58
C ALA A 123 -3.75 -0.87 -33.66
N ARG A 124 -4.50 0.24 -33.60
CA ARG A 124 -4.20 1.37 -32.73
C ARG A 124 -4.45 1.05 -31.26
N ALA A 125 -5.52 0.34 -30.95
CA ALA A 125 -5.81 -0.14 -29.60
C ALA A 125 -4.66 -1.02 -29.10
N LYS A 126 -4.20 -1.97 -29.93
CA LYS A 126 -3.05 -2.80 -29.61
C LYS A 126 -1.78 -1.97 -29.43
N ALA A 127 -1.49 -1.03 -30.33
CA ALA A 127 -0.31 -0.17 -30.23
C ALA A 127 -0.29 0.69 -28.95
N LEU A 128 -1.45 1.13 -28.46
CA LEU A 128 -1.54 1.84 -27.18
C LEU A 128 -1.20 0.93 -26.00
N LEU A 129 -1.70 -0.31 -26.02
CA LEU A 129 -1.42 -1.31 -24.98
C LEU A 129 0.04 -1.75 -24.99
N ASP A 130 0.57 -2.12 -26.16
CA ASP A 130 1.98 -2.49 -26.36
C ASP A 130 2.93 -1.31 -26.06
N GLY A 131 2.43 -0.08 -26.18
CA GLY A 131 3.15 1.15 -25.85
C GLY A 131 3.22 1.49 -24.35
N GLY A 132 2.76 0.60 -23.47
CA GLY A 132 2.87 0.77 -22.01
C GLY A 132 1.70 1.48 -21.34
N LEU A 133 0.62 1.81 -22.06
CA LEU A 133 -0.55 2.46 -21.47
C LEU A 133 -1.15 1.65 -20.31
N ARG A 134 -1.10 0.31 -20.42
CA ARG A 134 -1.56 -0.61 -19.37
C ARG A 134 -0.82 -0.36 -18.05
N ASP A 135 0.51 -0.26 -18.12
CA ASP A 135 1.37 -0.11 -16.96
C ASP A 135 1.22 1.30 -16.37
N GLU A 136 1.16 2.34 -17.22
CA GLU A 136 0.88 3.72 -16.79
C GLU A 136 -0.45 3.82 -16.01
N LEU A 137 -1.50 3.15 -16.49
CA LEU A 137 -2.80 3.10 -15.82
C LEU A 137 -2.75 2.36 -14.49
N ALA A 138 -2.03 1.24 -14.42
CA ALA A 138 -1.87 0.46 -13.20
C ALA A 138 -1.05 1.22 -12.14
N ASP A 139 0.03 1.88 -12.55
CA ASP A 139 0.92 2.65 -11.67
C ASP A 139 0.24 3.87 -11.07
N THR A 140 -0.57 4.57 -11.88
CA THR A 140 -1.40 5.68 -11.40
C THR A 140 -2.58 5.18 -10.54
N GLY A 141 -2.94 3.91 -10.65
CA GLY A 141 -3.93 3.26 -9.80
C GLY A 141 -5.35 3.30 -10.35
N PHE A 142 -5.50 3.35 -11.69
CA PHE A 142 -6.77 3.05 -12.34
C PHE A 142 -7.02 1.54 -12.32
N ALA A 143 -8.16 1.13 -11.77
CA ALA A 143 -8.51 -0.29 -11.65
C ALA A 143 -9.17 -0.85 -12.92
N GLU A 144 -9.68 0.02 -13.80
CA GLU A 144 -10.41 -0.40 -14.99
C GLU A 144 -10.20 0.60 -16.13
N PHE A 145 -10.02 0.08 -17.34
CA PHE A 145 -10.06 0.89 -18.54
C PHE A 145 -10.89 0.24 -19.65
N THR A 146 -11.32 1.06 -20.60
CA THR A 146 -12.11 0.65 -21.76
C THR A 146 -11.60 1.36 -23.01
N LEU A 147 -11.24 0.59 -24.03
CA LEU A 147 -10.95 1.06 -25.38
C LEU A 147 -12.19 0.81 -26.24
N ALA A 148 -12.87 1.85 -26.70
CA ALA A 148 -14.12 1.75 -27.45
C ALA A 148 -14.02 2.38 -28.84
N SER A 149 -14.12 1.55 -29.88
CA SER A 149 -14.31 1.98 -31.26
C SER A 149 -15.80 1.91 -31.64
N PRO A 150 -16.21 2.43 -32.82
CA PRO A 150 -17.57 2.22 -33.32
C PRO A 150 -17.94 0.74 -33.54
N LYS A 151 -16.96 -0.16 -33.68
CA LYS A 151 -17.16 -1.58 -34.05
C LYS A 151 -16.90 -2.56 -32.90
N SER A 152 -16.13 -2.16 -31.89
CA SER A 152 -15.69 -3.02 -30.80
C SER A 152 -15.43 -2.24 -29.52
N SER A 153 -15.56 -2.92 -28.37
CA SER A 153 -15.16 -2.39 -27.07
C SER A 153 -14.32 -3.43 -26.36
N HIS A 154 -13.12 -3.05 -25.95
CA HIS A 154 -12.25 -3.86 -25.12
C HIS A 154 -12.24 -3.25 -23.72
N LYS A 155 -12.61 -4.04 -22.72
CA LYS A 155 -12.61 -3.63 -21.31
C LYS A 155 -11.67 -4.54 -20.55
N GLU A 156 -10.85 -3.96 -19.69
CA GLU A 156 -9.92 -4.70 -18.87
C GLU A 156 -9.88 -4.14 -17.44
N THR A 157 -9.76 -5.06 -16.48
CA THR A 157 -9.54 -4.77 -15.07
C THR A 157 -8.06 -4.95 -14.76
N LEU A 158 -7.45 -3.95 -14.15
CA LEU A 158 -6.04 -3.94 -13.81
C LEU A 158 -5.86 -4.40 -12.36
N GLU A 159 -4.85 -5.23 -12.13
CA GLU A 159 -4.42 -5.60 -10.79
C GLU A 159 -3.63 -4.44 -10.17
N VAL A 160 -4.35 -3.57 -9.45
CA VAL A 160 -3.76 -2.46 -8.72
C VAL A 160 -3.67 -2.83 -7.23
N PRO A 161 -2.46 -2.90 -6.65
CA PRO A 161 -2.32 -3.13 -5.20
C PRO A 161 -3.05 -2.05 -4.41
N SER A 162 -3.75 -2.46 -3.36
CA SER A 162 -4.38 -1.53 -2.42
C SER A 162 -3.33 -0.67 -1.70
N ASP A 163 -3.75 0.50 -1.21
CA ASP A 163 -2.84 1.40 -0.50
C ASP A 163 -2.27 0.76 0.78
N ASN A 164 -3.03 -0.13 1.42
CA ASN A 164 -2.57 -0.90 2.57
C ASN A 164 -1.52 -1.93 2.18
N GLU A 165 -1.71 -2.67 1.08
CA GLU A 165 -0.70 -3.64 0.62
C GLU A 165 0.60 -2.94 0.23
N LEU A 166 0.52 -1.76 -0.40
CA LEU A 166 1.71 -0.96 -0.67
C LEU A 166 2.38 -0.47 0.62
N ALA A 167 1.60 0.00 1.59
CA ALA A 167 2.13 0.40 2.88
C ALA A 167 2.82 -0.79 3.59
N GLU A 168 2.20 -1.97 3.62
CA GLU A 168 2.76 -3.16 4.26
C GLU A 168 4.06 -3.64 3.58
N ARG A 169 4.20 -3.50 2.25
CA ARG A 169 5.46 -3.80 1.54
C ARG A 169 6.62 -2.95 2.03
N GLU A 170 6.39 -1.70 2.40
CA GLU A 170 7.45 -0.84 2.98
C GLU A 170 7.88 -1.30 4.38
N PHE A 171 7.04 -2.07 5.06
CA PHE A 171 7.27 -2.57 6.43
C PHE A 171 7.94 -3.96 6.42
N ALA A 172 7.89 -4.67 5.29
CA ALA A 172 8.50 -5.99 5.10
C ALA A 172 10.02 -6.04 5.39
N PRO A 173 10.85 -5.06 4.98
CA PRO A 173 12.28 -5.05 5.30
C PRO A 173 12.59 -5.02 6.81
N LYS A 174 11.60 -4.63 7.63
CA LYS A 174 11.70 -4.57 9.10
C LYS A 174 11.00 -5.75 9.78
N GLY A 175 10.49 -6.73 9.02
CA GLY A 175 9.74 -7.87 9.53
C GLY A 175 8.36 -7.51 10.09
N LEU A 176 7.81 -6.37 9.68
CA LEU A 176 6.51 -5.83 10.15
C LEU A 176 5.40 -5.91 9.08
N ASP A 177 5.63 -6.66 8.00
CA ASP A 177 4.61 -7.06 7.02
C ASP A 177 3.59 -8.05 7.60
N ARG A 178 3.89 -8.62 8.76
CA ARG A 178 3.03 -9.61 9.44
C ARG A 178 2.63 -9.11 10.83
N LYS A 179 1.57 -9.75 11.34
CA LYS A 179 1.10 -9.53 12.70
C LYS A 179 2.22 -9.84 13.71
N ILE A 180 2.44 -8.92 14.65
CA ILE A 180 3.34 -9.15 15.78
C ILE A 180 2.68 -10.17 16.71
N ALA A 181 3.33 -11.32 16.91
CA ALA A 181 2.84 -12.42 17.73
C ALA A 181 3.99 -13.08 18.53
N VAL A 182 3.63 -13.61 19.71
CA VAL A 182 4.50 -14.21 20.75
C VAL A 182 3.86 -15.48 21.33
#